data_AF-A0A953ZVJ0-F1
#
_entry.id   AF-A0A953ZVJ0-F1
#
_cell.length_a   1.000
_cell.length_b   1.000
_cell.length_c   1.000
_cell.angle_alpha   90.00
_cell.angle_beta   90.00
_cell.angle_gamma   90.00
#
_symmetry.space_group_name_H-M   'P 1'
#
loop_
_entity.id
_entity.type
_entity.pdbx_description
1 polymer ?
#
loop_
_entity_poly.entity_id
_entity_poly.type
_entity_poly.pdbx_seq_one_letter_code
_entity_poly.pdbx_strand_id
1 'polypeptide(L)'
;MTEFRLIPSTLALLAFATLCASCPAQKPVPAAAKSDLKVKDRIGQFQKLVTDRKGDKDAEAVELVNGLDKDFASMVAKDKVEYAKGIAFALSSTRVKREPTKDGIYRTVIFALGKTGDSGSKYLASAVENKAKFKGKEWLTLRGYMLDHLGRTKDPKQIKFLLDTAIRSPEDTLMAKAGEALQHFHGEKLAVRKEIAKDLIKKFANIETNANKNIDPGDAVTKAWRDRLAMVADPWNTALQKLTKQNIRKPSEWNTFWNKHKGDNWDKAESKKKR
;
A
#
# COMPACT_ATOMS: atom_id res chain seq x y z
N MET A 1 21.45 38.44 -49.29
CA MET A 1 22.69 38.08 -50.03
C MET A 1 23.74 37.73 -48.99
N THR A 2 24.47 36.63 -49.23
CA THR A 2 25.84 36.34 -48.77
C THR A 2 26.08 36.20 -47.24
N GLU A 3 26.67 35.14 -46.67
CA GLU A 3 27.38 33.96 -47.18
C GLU A 3 27.30 32.78 -46.19
N PHE A 4 27.24 31.57 -46.77
CA PHE A 4 27.58 30.30 -46.15
C PHE A 4 29.09 30.20 -45.93
N ARG A 5 29.54 29.65 -44.80
CA ARG A 5 30.90 29.09 -44.67
C ARG A 5 30.83 27.66 -44.14
N LEU A 6 31.12 26.72 -45.05
CA LEU A 6 31.57 25.36 -44.77
C LEU A 6 33.02 25.40 -44.24
N ILE A 7 33.33 24.54 -43.28
CA ILE A 7 34.71 24.11 -42.99
C ILE A 7 34.73 22.57 -43.00
N PRO A 8 35.72 21.94 -43.66
CA PRO A 8 35.73 20.51 -43.93
C PRO A 8 36.49 19.68 -42.88
N SER A 9 36.14 18.40 -42.84
CA SER A 9 36.98 17.20 -42.71
C SER A 9 38.25 17.24 -41.86
N THR A 10 38.32 16.39 -40.84
CA THR A 10 39.48 15.51 -40.62
C THR A 10 39.08 14.19 -39.98
N LEU A 11 39.34 13.13 -40.74
CA LEU A 11 39.36 11.73 -40.33
C LEU A 11 40.49 11.54 -39.31
N ALA A 12 40.21 10.93 -38.15
CA ALA A 12 41.25 10.36 -37.28
C ALA A 12 40.85 8.93 -36.92
N LEU A 13 41.47 8.00 -37.65
CA LEU A 13 41.51 6.58 -37.34
C LEU A 13 42.40 6.40 -36.09
N LEU A 14 41.86 5.86 -35.00
CA LEU A 14 42.69 5.31 -33.92
C LEU A 14 42.17 3.92 -33.55
N ALA A 15 42.91 2.90 -33.98
CA ALA A 15 42.87 1.58 -33.39
C ALA A 15 43.65 1.62 -32.06
N PHE A 16 43.15 0.98 -31.01
CA PHE A 16 43.87 -0.03 -30.23
C PHE A 16 43.07 -0.51 -29.00
N ALA A 17 43.33 -1.78 -28.68
CA ALA A 17 43.21 -2.42 -27.37
C ALA A 17 41.82 -2.88 -26.88
N THR A 18 41.49 -4.09 -27.31
CA THR A 18 40.82 -5.12 -26.51
C THR A 18 41.33 -5.18 -25.07
N LEU A 19 40.44 -4.90 -24.11
CA LEU A 19 40.57 -5.35 -22.72
C LEU A 19 39.38 -6.26 -22.40
N CYS A 20 39.69 -7.56 -22.31
CA CYS A 20 38.81 -8.58 -21.77
C CYS A 20 38.52 -8.29 -20.30
N ALA A 21 37.36 -7.71 -20.00
CA ALA A 21 36.83 -7.70 -18.65
C ALA A 21 36.17 -9.06 -18.37
N SER A 22 36.90 -9.94 -17.69
CA SER A 22 36.37 -11.17 -17.08
C SER A 22 35.25 -10.82 -16.11
N CYS A 23 33.99 -10.95 -16.55
CA CYS A 23 32.87 -11.03 -15.63
C CYS A 23 33.03 -12.30 -14.78
N PRO A 24 33.02 -12.22 -13.44
CA PRO A 24 32.87 -13.41 -12.63
C PRO A 24 31.55 -14.08 -13.00
N ALA A 25 31.63 -15.37 -13.35
CA ALA A 25 30.49 -16.21 -13.64
C ALA A 25 29.44 -16.12 -12.52
N GLN A 26 28.37 -15.35 -12.75
CA GLN A 26 27.15 -15.48 -11.97
C GLN A 26 26.67 -16.91 -12.19
N LYS A 27 26.69 -17.71 -11.11
CA LYS A 27 26.00 -19.01 -11.09
C LYS A 27 24.58 -18.76 -11.61
N PRO A 28 24.12 -19.52 -12.62
CA PRO A 28 22.78 -19.34 -13.14
C PRO A 28 21.80 -19.51 -11.97
N VAL A 29 21.02 -18.46 -11.71
CA VAL A 29 19.86 -18.53 -10.83
C VAL A 29 19.00 -19.67 -11.38
N PRO A 30 18.66 -20.70 -10.58
CA PRO A 30 17.85 -21.80 -11.07
C PRO A 30 16.56 -21.23 -11.66
N ALA A 31 16.31 -21.57 -12.93
CA ALA A 31 15.04 -21.26 -13.58
C ALA A 31 13.92 -21.76 -12.67
N ALA A 32 13.00 -20.86 -12.29
CA ALA A 32 11.87 -21.19 -11.44
C ALA A 32 11.16 -22.42 -12.01
N ALA A 33 11.24 -23.54 -11.29
CA ALA A 33 10.57 -24.76 -11.67
C ALA A 33 9.07 -24.47 -11.80
N LYS A 34 8.52 -24.65 -13.00
CA LYS A 34 7.07 -24.78 -13.18
C LYS A 34 6.67 -26.01 -12.37
N SER A 35 6.12 -25.83 -11.17
CA SER A 35 5.75 -26.97 -10.34
C SER A 35 4.38 -27.49 -10.76
N ASP A 36 4.33 -28.76 -11.16
CA ASP A 36 3.11 -29.50 -11.51
C ASP A 36 2.19 -29.79 -10.30
N LEU A 37 2.44 -29.13 -9.16
CA LEU A 37 1.69 -29.33 -7.93
C LEU A 37 0.35 -28.58 -8.01
N LYS A 38 -0.73 -29.28 -7.65
CA LYS A 38 -2.04 -28.65 -7.48
C LYS A 38 -1.94 -27.52 -6.45
N VAL A 39 -2.71 -26.45 -6.63
CA VAL A 39 -2.71 -25.25 -5.77
C VAL A 39 -2.75 -25.61 -4.27
N LYS A 40 -3.57 -26.60 -3.91
CA LYS A 40 -3.71 -27.10 -2.54
C LYS A 40 -2.42 -27.68 -1.95
N ASP A 41 -1.63 -28.40 -2.74
CA ASP A 41 -0.39 -29.03 -2.27
C ASP A 41 0.67 -27.96 -2.00
N ARG A 42 0.74 -26.95 -2.89
CA ARG A 42 1.62 -25.78 -2.72
C ARG A 42 1.22 -24.96 -1.50
N ILE A 43 -0.08 -24.77 -1.25
CA ILE A 43 -0.56 -24.12 -0.02
C ILE A 43 -0.15 -24.94 1.22
N GLY A 44 -0.31 -26.27 1.17
CA GLY A 44 0.10 -27.15 2.26
C GLY A 44 1.59 -27.09 2.55
N GLN A 45 2.43 -27.05 1.50
CA GLN A 45 3.87 -26.86 1.63
C GLN A 45 4.20 -25.49 2.22
N PHE A 46 3.56 -24.41 1.74
CA PHE A 46 3.73 -23.06 2.29
C PHE A 46 3.44 -23.03 3.80
N GLN A 47 2.31 -23.60 4.21
CA GLN A 47 1.91 -23.66 5.62
C GLN A 47 2.95 -24.39 6.48
N LYS A 48 3.54 -25.49 5.98
CA LYS A 48 4.62 -26.18 6.68
C LYS A 48 5.87 -25.29 6.82
N LEU A 49 6.28 -24.60 5.75
CA LEU A 49 7.47 -23.74 5.76
C LEU A 49 7.32 -22.59 6.77
N VAL A 50 6.16 -21.91 6.80
CA VAL A 50 5.93 -20.78 7.72
C VAL A 50 5.71 -21.21 9.19
N THR A 51 5.59 -22.51 9.47
CA THR A 51 5.58 -23.03 10.85
C THR A 51 6.96 -23.28 11.43
N ASP A 52 8.03 -23.20 10.63
CA ASP A 52 9.39 -23.23 11.16
C ASP A 52 9.59 -22.04 12.11
N ARG A 53 9.97 -22.29 13.36
CA ARG A 53 10.14 -21.22 14.38
C ARG A 53 11.34 -20.33 14.11
N LYS A 54 12.39 -20.86 13.47
CA LYS A 54 13.63 -20.12 13.21
C LYS A 54 13.49 -19.15 12.03
N GLY A 55 12.65 -19.49 11.06
CA GLY A 55 12.47 -18.70 9.84
C GLY A 55 13.55 -18.97 8.81
N ASP A 56 14.28 -20.08 8.97
CA ASP A 56 15.35 -20.49 8.06
C ASP A 56 14.77 -20.82 6.68
N LYS A 57 13.48 -21.18 6.64
CA LYS A 57 12.73 -21.52 5.42
C LYS A 57 11.86 -20.38 4.88
N ASP A 58 12.00 -19.16 5.40
CA ASP A 58 11.17 -18.04 4.95
C ASP A 58 11.43 -17.69 3.49
N ALA A 59 12.66 -17.83 2.99
CA ALA A 59 12.99 -17.62 1.58
C ALA A 59 12.27 -18.61 0.65
N GLU A 60 12.26 -19.90 0.99
CA GLU A 60 11.48 -20.91 0.25
C GLU A 60 9.98 -20.62 0.30
N ALA A 61 9.47 -20.18 1.45
CA ALA A 61 8.07 -19.81 1.59
C ALA A 61 7.70 -18.60 0.72
N VAL A 62 8.58 -17.60 0.62
CA VAL A 62 8.41 -16.42 -0.25
C VAL A 62 8.36 -16.85 -1.72
N GLU A 63 9.30 -17.68 -2.17
CA GLU A 63 9.31 -18.17 -3.56
C GLU A 63 8.05 -18.97 -3.89
N LEU A 64 7.54 -19.75 -2.94
CA LEU A 64 6.31 -20.50 -3.13
C LEU A 64 5.08 -19.59 -3.28
N VAL A 65 4.99 -18.52 -2.48
CA VAL A 65 3.93 -17.49 -2.63
C VAL A 65 4.08 -16.75 -3.96
N ASN A 66 5.29 -16.35 -4.35
CA ASN A 66 5.56 -15.67 -5.62
C ASN A 66 5.15 -16.53 -6.81
N GLY A 67 5.47 -17.84 -6.76
CA GLY A 67 5.01 -18.77 -7.77
C GLY A 67 3.49 -18.87 -7.81
N LEU A 68 2.82 -18.95 -6.66
CA LEU A 68 1.36 -19.07 -6.61
C LEU A 68 0.67 -17.78 -7.10
N ASP A 69 1.26 -16.62 -6.82
CA ASP A 69 0.78 -15.30 -7.25
C ASP A 69 0.82 -15.15 -8.77
N LYS A 70 1.86 -15.69 -9.43
CA LYS A 70 1.95 -15.74 -10.91
C LYS A 70 0.79 -16.50 -11.54
N ASP A 71 0.37 -17.59 -10.88
CA ASP A 71 -0.72 -18.45 -11.37
C ASP A 71 -2.10 -17.95 -10.93
N PHE A 72 -2.19 -16.95 -10.06
CA PHE A 72 -3.45 -16.52 -9.44
C PHE A 72 -4.52 -16.14 -10.47
N ALA A 73 -4.13 -15.46 -11.56
CA ALA A 73 -5.08 -15.02 -12.58
C ALA A 73 -5.80 -16.19 -13.26
N SER A 74 -5.09 -17.30 -13.52
CA SER A 74 -5.61 -18.49 -14.19
C SER A 74 -6.33 -19.47 -13.25
N MET A 75 -6.24 -19.29 -11.93
CA MET A 75 -6.97 -20.11 -10.96
C MET A 75 -8.49 -19.94 -11.08
N VAL A 76 -9.21 -21.05 -10.87
CA VAL A 76 -10.68 -21.03 -10.73
C VAL A 76 -11.09 -20.34 -9.44
N ALA A 77 -12.34 -19.86 -9.35
CA ALA A 77 -12.83 -19.06 -8.22
C ALA A 77 -12.64 -19.78 -6.85
N LYS A 78 -12.87 -21.09 -6.81
CA LYS A 78 -12.67 -21.89 -5.60
C LYS A 78 -11.20 -21.87 -5.15
N ASP A 79 -10.27 -22.09 -6.07
CA ASP A 79 -8.84 -22.13 -5.78
C ASP A 79 -8.30 -20.75 -5.37
N LYS A 80 -8.85 -19.66 -5.92
CA LYS A 80 -8.52 -18.28 -5.50
C LYS A 80 -8.87 -18.03 -4.04
N VAL A 81 -10.03 -18.52 -3.59
CA VAL A 81 -10.45 -18.42 -2.19
C VAL A 81 -9.58 -19.30 -1.29
N GLU A 82 -9.26 -20.53 -1.72
CA GLU A 82 -8.36 -21.42 -0.99
C GLU A 82 -6.94 -20.85 -0.90
N TYR A 83 -6.42 -20.24 -1.97
CA TYR A 83 -5.16 -19.52 -2.01
C TYR A 83 -5.11 -18.40 -0.99
N ALA A 84 -6.08 -17.47 -1.01
CA ALA A 84 -6.12 -16.36 -0.08
C ALA A 84 -6.18 -16.85 1.38
N LYS A 85 -7.01 -17.86 1.67
CA LYS A 85 -7.08 -18.49 3.00
C LYS A 85 -5.76 -19.15 3.39
N GLY A 86 -5.14 -19.85 2.45
CA GLY A 86 -3.94 -20.64 2.62
C GLY A 86 -2.75 -19.78 2.99
N ILE A 87 -2.50 -18.71 2.22
CA ILE A 87 -1.38 -17.80 2.45
C ILE A 87 -1.60 -16.92 3.70
N ALA A 88 -2.85 -16.55 4.00
CA ALA A 88 -3.21 -15.81 5.21
C ALA A 88 -2.88 -16.56 6.51
N PHE A 89 -2.59 -17.86 6.44
CA PHE A 89 -2.12 -18.64 7.59
C PHE A 89 -0.87 -18.01 8.25
N ALA A 90 0.04 -17.42 7.47
CA ALA A 90 1.22 -16.77 8.03
C ALA A 90 0.88 -15.56 8.91
N LEU A 91 -0.22 -14.85 8.64
CA LEU A 91 -0.65 -13.67 9.40
C LEU A 91 -1.54 -14.02 10.60
N SER A 92 -2.26 -15.14 10.53
CA SER A 92 -3.21 -15.59 11.57
C SER A 92 -2.61 -16.57 12.57
N SER A 93 -1.62 -17.37 12.17
CA SER A 93 -0.99 -18.35 13.05
C SER A 93 -0.24 -17.67 14.19
N THR A 94 -0.65 -17.96 15.42
CA THR A 94 0.02 -17.52 16.66
C THR A 94 1.16 -18.45 17.08
N ARG A 95 1.32 -19.60 16.40
CA ARG A 95 2.35 -20.61 16.71
C ARG A 95 3.77 -20.12 16.45
N VAL A 96 3.93 -19.18 15.53
CA VAL A 96 5.21 -18.62 15.13
C VAL A 96 5.10 -17.10 15.11
N LYS A 97 5.90 -16.46 15.96
CA LYS A 97 6.09 -15.02 15.99
C LYS A 97 7.53 -14.71 15.57
N ARG A 98 7.67 -14.18 14.35
CA ARG A 98 8.93 -13.60 13.86
C ARG A 98 9.26 -12.32 14.63
N GLU A 99 10.54 -11.99 14.67
CA GLU A 99 11.00 -10.67 15.08
C GLU A 99 10.56 -9.62 14.05
N PRO A 100 10.33 -8.35 14.45
CA PRO A 100 9.95 -7.28 13.52
C PRO A 100 10.95 -7.06 12.38
N THR A 101 12.23 -7.38 12.60
CA THR A 101 13.31 -7.31 11.60
C THR A 101 13.23 -8.42 10.55
N LYS A 102 12.47 -9.49 10.81
CA LYS A 102 12.28 -10.64 9.93
C LYS A 102 10.83 -10.70 9.41
N ASP A 103 10.29 -9.55 9.00
CA ASP A 103 8.90 -9.41 8.53
C ASP A 103 8.70 -9.70 7.03
N GLY A 104 9.76 -10.09 6.31
CA GLY A 104 9.74 -10.27 4.84
C GLY A 104 8.69 -11.25 4.33
N ILE A 105 8.50 -12.37 5.02
CA ILE A 105 7.43 -13.33 4.69
C ILE A 105 6.03 -12.71 4.86
N TYR A 106 5.84 -11.90 5.91
CA TYR A 106 4.56 -11.23 6.13
C TYR A 106 4.30 -10.20 5.04
N ARG A 107 5.30 -9.40 4.66
CA ARG A 107 5.16 -8.42 3.56
C ARG A 107 4.77 -9.10 2.25
N THR A 108 5.42 -10.22 1.93
CA THR A 108 5.12 -11.02 0.74
C THR A 108 3.67 -11.50 0.75
N VAL A 109 3.21 -12.06 1.87
CA VAL A 109 1.82 -12.52 2.02
C VAL A 109 0.83 -11.36 1.97
N ILE A 110 1.13 -10.22 2.61
CA ILE A 110 0.28 -9.04 2.59
C ILE A 110 0.12 -8.51 1.17
N PHE A 111 1.23 -8.44 0.42
CA PHE A 111 1.24 -8.02 -0.97
C PHE A 111 0.39 -8.93 -1.85
N ALA A 112 0.59 -10.24 -1.73
CA ALA A 112 -0.21 -11.24 -2.43
C ALA A 112 -1.70 -11.11 -2.10
N LEU A 113 -2.07 -11.04 -0.82
CA LEU A 113 -3.47 -10.87 -0.39
C LEU A 113 -4.10 -9.60 -0.95
N GLY A 114 -3.35 -8.49 -1.03
CA GLY A 114 -3.81 -7.23 -1.60
C GLY A 114 -4.25 -7.33 -3.06
N LYS A 115 -3.71 -8.29 -3.83
CA LYS A 115 -4.09 -8.54 -5.23
C LYS A 115 -5.31 -9.44 -5.40
N THR A 116 -5.69 -10.17 -4.35
CA THR A 116 -6.78 -11.15 -4.42
C THR A 116 -8.19 -10.54 -4.31
N GLY A 117 -8.29 -9.22 -4.15
CA GLY A 117 -9.56 -8.53 -4.02
C GLY A 117 -10.31 -8.90 -2.74
N ASP A 118 -11.62 -9.13 -2.87
CA ASP A 118 -12.53 -9.47 -1.76
C ASP A 118 -12.12 -10.73 -0.97
N SER A 119 -11.41 -11.65 -1.62
CA SER A 119 -11.01 -12.92 -1.03
C SER A 119 -9.90 -12.74 0.02
N GLY A 120 -9.03 -11.74 -0.16
CA GLY A 120 -7.93 -11.41 0.75
C GLY A 120 -8.26 -10.34 1.78
N SER A 121 -9.23 -9.47 1.47
CA SER A 121 -9.57 -8.30 2.27
C SER A 121 -9.89 -8.64 3.73
N LYS A 122 -10.72 -9.65 3.96
CA LYS A 122 -11.09 -10.09 5.32
C LYS A 122 -9.89 -10.56 6.14
N TYR A 123 -8.93 -11.23 5.50
CA TYR A 123 -7.75 -11.75 6.21
C TYR A 123 -6.76 -10.63 6.55
N LEU A 124 -6.63 -9.63 5.69
CA LEU A 124 -5.84 -8.43 5.96
C LEU A 124 -6.46 -7.61 7.11
N ALA A 125 -7.78 -7.38 7.08
CA ALA A 125 -8.49 -6.68 8.16
C ALA A 125 -8.30 -7.38 9.51
N SER A 126 -8.53 -8.71 9.57
CA SER A 126 -8.30 -9.50 10.78
C SER A 126 -6.83 -9.48 11.23
N ALA A 127 -5.86 -9.44 10.30
CA ALA A 127 -4.44 -9.35 10.64
C ALA A 127 -4.07 -8.01 11.27
N VAL A 128 -4.64 -6.89 10.79
CA VAL A 128 -4.45 -5.55 11.39
C VAL A 128 -4.94 -5.52 12.84
N GLU A 129 -6.02 -6.25 13.15
CA GLU A 129 -6.61 -6.35 14.48
C GLU A 129 -5.95 -7.41 15.38
N ASN A 130 -5.05 -8.24 14.84
CA ASN A 130 -4.40 -9.32 15.57
C ASN A 130 -3.36 -8.78 16.58
N LYS A 131 -3.86 -8.30 17.72
CA LYS A 131 -3.04 -7.81 18.84
C LYS A 131 -2.23 -8.91 19.51
N ALA A 132 -2.56 -10.20 19.36
CA ALA A 132 -1.72 -11.26 19.92
C ALA A 132 -0.37 -11.35 19.18
N LYS A 133 -0.39 -11.14 17.85
CA LYS A 133 0.80 -11.27 17.01
C LYS A 133 1.51 -9.95 16.73
N PHE A 134 0.76 -8.92 16.36
CA PHE A 134 1.27 -7.64 15.85
C PHE A 134 1.00 -6.46 16.80
N LYS A 135 0.94 -6.70 18.11
CA LYS A 135 0.90 -5.63 19.12
C LYS A 135 2.30 -5.05 19.33
N GLY A 136 2.34 -3.73 19.48
CA GLY A 136 3.58 -3.00 19.79
C GLY A 136 3.87 -1.93 18.74
N LYS A 137 4.70 -0.95 19.11
CA LYS A 137 5.11 0.14 18.22
C LYS A 137 5.98 -0.36 17.07
N GLU A 138 6.72 -1.44 17.30
CA GLU A 138 7.60 -2.10 16.33
C GLU A 138 6.84 -2.73 15.16
N TRP A 139 5.54 -3.00 15.31
CA TRP A 139 4.68 -3.55 14.25
C TRP A 139 3.84 -2.50 13.52
N LEU A 140 3.91 -1.22 13.91
CA LEU A 140 3.10 -0.16 13.28
C LEU A 140 3.37 -0.03 11.79
N THR A 141 4.63 -0.16 11.37
CA THR A 141 5.01 -0.13 9.95
C THR A 141 4.37 -1.28 9.17
N LEU A 142 4.40 -2.50 9.71
CA LEU A 142 3.81 -3.67 9.05
C LEU A 142 2.27 -3.58 9.03
N ARG A 143 1.65 -3.12 10.12
CA ARG A 143 0.19 -2.90 10.18
C ARG A 143 -0.26 -1.77 9.24
N GLY A 144 0.54 -0.72 9.10
CA GLY A 144 0.34 0.32 8.08
C GLY A 144 0.42 -0.25 6.66
N TYR A 145 1.36 -1.17 6.41
CA TYR A 145 1.49 -1.87 5.13
C TYR A 145 0.28 -2.78 4.84
N MET A 146 -0.28 -3.44 5.86
CA MET A 146 -1.53 -4.19 5.76
C MET A 146 -2.72 -3.29 5.40
N LEU A 147 -2.83 -2.10 6.02
CA LEU A 147 -3.90 -1.13 5.72
C LEU A 147 -3.84 -0.62 4.28
N ASP A 148 -2.65 -0.31 3.77
CA ASP A 148 -2.44 0.07 2.35
C ASP A 148 -2.94 -1.04 1.41
N HIS A 149 -2.53 -2.28 1.67
CA HIS A 149 -2.92 -3.42 0.84
C HIS A 149 -4.39 -3.80 1.01
N LEU A 150 -4.99 -3.53 2.17
CA LEU A 150 -6.43 -3.64 2.37
C LEU A 150 -7.17 -2.67 1.45
N GLY A 151 -6.70 -1.43 1.30
CA GLY A 151 -7.24 -0.49 0.31
C GLY A 151 -7.09 -1.00 -1.12
N ARG A 152 -5.94 -1.60 -1.47
CA ARG A 152 -5.68 -2.17 -2.81
C ARG A 152 -6.61 -3.32 -3.20
N THR A 153 -7.17 -4.03 -2.22
CA THR A 153 -8.21 -5.04 -2.51
C THR A 153 -9.46 -4.45 -3.14
N LYS A 154 -9.70 -3.14 -2.95
CA LYS A 154 -10.89 -2.42 -3.42
C LYS A 154 -12.20 -3.08 -2.98
N ASP A 155 -12.20 -3.82 -1.88
CA ASP A 155 -13.41 -4.42 -1.31
C ASP A 155 -14.21 -3.35 -0.54
N PRO A 156 -15.42 -2.96 -1.01
CA PRO A 156 -16.20 -1.90 -0.37
C PRO A 156 -16.57 -2.21 1.09
N LYS A 157 -16.57 -3.49 1.49
CA LYS A 157 -16.84 -3.91 2.88
C LYS A 157 -15.79 -3.39 3.86
N GLN A 158 -14.60 -3.04 3.37
CA GLN A 158 -13.49 -2.56 4.19
C GLN A 158 -13.46 -1.04 4.35
N ILE A 159 -14.29 -0.30 3.60
CA ILE A 159 -14.31 1.17 3.65
C ILE A 159 -14.58 1.65 5.08
N LYS A 160 -15.58 1.06 5.75
CA LYS A 160 -15.92 1.43 7.13
C LYS A 160 -14.75 1.18 8.08
N PHE A 161 -14.11 0.02 7.97
CA PHE A 161 -12.96 -0.33 8.82
C PHE A 161 -11.77 0.62 8.61
N LEU A 162 -11.43 0.92 7.35
CA LEU A 162 -10.37 1.87 7.00
C LEU A 162 -10.71 3.29 7.48
N LEU A 163 -11.95 3.73 7.25
CA LEU A 163 -12.41 5.05 7.69
C LEU A 163 -12.38 5.17 9.21
N ASP A 164 -12.95 4.22 9.94
CA ASP A 164 -12.93 4.18 11.41
C ASP A 164 -11.49 4.19 11.93
N THR A 165 -10.58 3.41 11.33
CA THR A 165 -9.15 3.41 11.67
C THR A 165 -8.52 4.79 11.42
N ALA A 166 -8.81 5.40 10.26
CA ALA A 166 -8.32 6.72 9.90
C ALA A 166 -8.85 7.83 10.84
N ILE A 167 -10.05 7.72 11.41
CA ILE A 167 -10.58 8.82 12.23
C ILE A 167 -10.44 8.60 13.75
N ARG A 168 -10.22 7.35 14.19
CA ARG A 168 -10.22 6.96 15.62
C ARG A 168 -8.93 6.29 16.10
N SER A 169 -8.00 5.90 15.23
CA SER A 169 -6.75 5.26 15.69
C SER A 169 -6.00 6.17 16.66
N PRO A 170 -5.54 5.66 17.82
CA PRO A 170 -4.63 6.41 18.70
C PRO A 170 -3.21 6.50 18.12
N GLU A 171 -2.86 5.60 17.19
CA GLU A 171 -1.55 5.53 16.54
C GLU A 171 -1.58 6.34 15.24
N ASP A 172 -0.76 7.40 15.17
CA ASP A 172 -0.73 8.35 14.05
C ASP A 172 -0.30 7.68 12.73
N THR A 173 0.62 6.71 12.80
CA THR A 173 1.04 5.93 11.63
C THR A 173 -0.12 5.16 11.00
N LEU A 174 -0.97 4.52 11.83
CA LEU A 174 -2.13 3.77 11.33
C LEU A 174 -3.23 4.71 10.85
N MET A 175 -3.39 5.85 11.52
CA MET A 175 -4.30 6.92 11.12
C MET A 175 -3.97 7.42 9.70
N ALA A 176 -2.70 7.75 9.46
CA ALA A 176 -2.20 8.20 8.18
C ALA A 176 -2.38 7.13 7.10
N LYS A 177 -1.94 5.89 7.36
CA LYS A 177 -1.99 4.80 6.38
C LYS A 177 -3.40 4.34 6.04
N ALA A 178 -4.31 4.30 7.01
CA ALA A 178 -5.71 4.00 6.75
C ALA A 178 -6.38 5.11 5.91
N GLY A 179 -6.08 6.37 6.20
CA GLY A 179 -6.57 7.51 5.41
C GLY A 179 -6.05 7.49 3.97
N GLU A 180 -4.76 7.18 3.79
CA GLU A 180 -4.13 7.01 2.47
C GLU A 180 -4.78 5.87 1.67
N ALA A 181 -5.01 4.72 2.31
CA ALA A 181 -5.58 3.54 1.68
C ALA A 181 -6.99 3.79 1.10
N LEU A 182 -7.73 4.75 1.66
CA LEU A 182 -9.04 5.14 1.15
C LEU A 182 -8.98 5.73 -0.27
N GLN A 183 -7.81 6.16 -0.74
CA GLN A 183 -7.62 6.62 -2.12
C GLN A 183 -7.98 5.54 -3.16
N HIS A 184 -7.82 4.26 -2.83
CA HIS A 184 -8.07 3.15 -3.75
C HIS A 184 -9.56 2.97 -4.11
N PHE A 185 -10.46 3.58 -3.33
CA PHE A 185 -11.91 3.61 -3.58
C PHE A 185 -12.34 4.79 -4.46
N HIS A 186 -11.41 5.45 -5.16
CA HIS A 186 -11.73 6.52 -6.11
C HIS A 186 -12.65 6.06 -7.27
N GLY A 187 -12.74 4.75 -7.53
CA GLY A 187 -13.65 4.16 -8.52
C GLY A 187 -15.05 3.86 -8.00
N GLU A 188 -15.31 4.03 -6.70
CA GLU A 188 -16.61 3.79 -6.10
C GLU A 188 -17.67 4.80 -6.53
N LYS A 189 -18.94 4.46 -6.27
CA LYS A 189 -20.08 5.35 -6.50
C LYS A 189 -19.83 6.71 -5.83
N LEU A 190 -20.25 7.79 -6.50
CA LEU A 190 -20.05 9.16 -6.00
C LEU A 190 -20.52 9.36 -4.56
N ALA A 191 -21.65 8.75 -4.17
CA ALA A 191 -22.18 8.81 -2.80
C ALA A 191 -21.17 8.26 -1.78
N VAL A 192 -20.56 7.10 -2.05
CA VAL A 192 -19.56 6.46 -1.18
C VAL A 192 -18.32 7.33 -1.07
N ARG A 193 -17.80 7.84 -2.21
CA ARG A 193 -16.62 8.74 -2.19
C ARG A 193 -16.89 10.03 -1.39
N LYS A 194 -18.11 10.58 -1.49
CA LYS A 194 -18.53 11.76 -0.73
C LYS A 194 -18.58 11.49 0.77
N GLU A 195 -19.06 10.32 1.19
CA GLU A 195 -19.05 9.94 2.61
C GLU A 195 -17.63 9.83 3.17
N ILE A 196 -16.75 9.13 2.45
CA ILE A 196 -15.32 9.03 2.81
C ILE A 196 -14.70 10.43 2.93
N ALA A 197 -14.88 11.27 1.90
CA ALA A 197 -14.31 12.62 1.87
C ALA A 197 -14.85 13.49 3.01
N LYS A 198 -16.16 13.47 3.27
CA LYS A 198 -16.80 14.23 4.35
C LYS A 198 -16.17 13.94 5.70
N ASP A 199 -16.04 12.65 6.05
CA ASP A 199 -15.57 12.24 7.36
C ASP A 199 -14.06 12.47 7.52
N LEU A 200 -13.27 12.23 6.47
CA LEU A 200 -11.85 12.59 6.45
C LEU A 200 -11.67 14.11 6.60
N ILE A 201 -12.36 14.93 5.81
CA ILE A 201 -12.25 16.41 5.88
C ILE A 201 -12.63 16.92 7.27
N LYS A 202 -13.73 16.42 7.85
CA LYS A 202 -14.14 16.79 9.21
C LYS A 202 -13.06 16.47 10.24
N LYS A 203 -12.47 15.27 10.18
CA LYS A 203 -11.39 14.88 11.09
C LYS A 203 -10.11 15.68 10.83
N PHE A 204 -9.79 15.95 9.57
CA PHE A 204 -8.59 16.68 9.17
C PHE A 204 -8.61 18.12 9.69
N ALA A 205 -9.76 18.78 9.54
CA ALA A 205 -10.02 20.10 10.09
C ALA A 205 -9.88 20.12 11.63
N ASN A 206 -10.36 19.08 12.31
CA ASN A 206 -10.21 18.95 13.76
C ASN A 206 -8.73 18.80 14.17
N ILE A 207 -7.95 17.99 13.45
CA ILE A 207 -6.51 17.84 13.70
C ILE A 207 -5.80 19.19 13.48
N GLU A 208 -6.04 19.87 12.36
CA GLU A 208 -5.45 21.18 12.04
C GLU A 208 -5.81 22.23 13.09
N THR A 209 -7.09 22.32 13.48
CA THR A 209 -7.56 23.25 14.50
C THR A 209 -6.83 23.04 15.83
N ASN A 210 -6.65 21.78 16.27
CA ASN A 210 -5.96 21.51 17.53
C ASN A 210 -4.44 21.75 17.44
N ALA A 211 -3.83 21.48 16.29
CA ALA A 211 -2.40 21.75 16.05
C ALA A 211 -2.06 23.25 16.04
N ASN A 212 -3.01 24.09 15.62
CA ASN A 212 -2.88 25.53 15.49
C ASN A 212 -3.43 26.32 16.69
N LYS A 213 -3.83 25.66 17.79
CA LYS A 213 -4.19 26.38 19.00
C LYS A 213 -2.97 27.17 19.49
N ASN A 214 -3.17 28.47 19.75
CA ASN A 214 -2.18 29.36 20.36
C ASN A 214 -2.06 29.06 21.86
N ILE A 215 -1.58 27.86 22.17
CA ILE A 215 -1.17 27.44 23.50
C ILE A 215 0.36 27.56 23.55
N ASP A 216 0.89 27.73 24.76
CA ASP A 216 2.33 27.70 25.07
C ASP A 216 3.07 26.70 24.15
N PRO A 217 4.10 27.13 23.39
CA PRO A 217 4.92 26.25 22.56
C PRO A 217 5.50 25.03 23.29
N GLY A 218 5.63 25.09 24.62
CA GLY A 218 6.05 23.97 25.48
C GLY A 218 4.96 22.95 25.83
N ASP A 219 3.69 23.19 25.45
CA ASP A 219 2.58 22.27 25.74
C ASP A 219 2.70 20.95 24.95
N ALA A 220 2.88 19.86 25.68
CA ALA A 220 3.01 18.52 25.12
C ALA A 220 1.78 18.09 24.30
N VAL A 221 0.58 18.57 24.65
CA VAL A 221 -0.66 18.25 23.93
C VAL A 221 -0.64 18.91 22.55
N THR A 222 -0.34 20.20 22.49
CA THR A 222 -0.24 20.94 21.23
C THR A 222 0.86 20.37 20.34
N LYS A 223 2.01 19.98 20.92
CA LYS A 223 3.06 19.28 20.16
C LYS A 223 2.57 17.96 19.56
N ALA A 224 1.87 17.13 20.32
CA ALA A 224 1.32 15.87 19.81
C ALA A 224 0.33 16.09 18.64
N TRP A 225 -0.47 17.15 18.67
CA TRP A 225 -1.35 17.49 17.54
C TRP A 225 -0.58 17.96 16.31
N ARG A 226 0.51 18.71 16.47
CA ARG A 226 1.37 19.12 15.36
C ARG A 226 2.07 17.91 14.73
N ASP A 227 2.60 17.01 15.56
CA ASP A 227 3.23 15.77 15.10
C ASP A 227 2.20 14.89 14.34
N ARG A 228 0.98 14.77 14.87
CA ARG A 228 -0.13 14.09 14.17
C ARG A 228 -0.48 14.74 12.85
N LEU A 229 -0.61 16.07 12.80
CA LEU A 229 -0.90 16.81 11.58
C LEU A 229 0.17 16.54 10.52
N ALA A 230 1.45 16.61 10.89
CA ALA A 230 2.56 16.32 9.98
C ALA A 230 2.50 14.90 9.43
N MET A 231 2.10 13.91 10.24
CA MET A 231 1.98 12.51 9.83
C MET A 231 0.82 12.28 8.85
N VAL A 232 -0.33 12.94 9.05
CA VAL A 232 -1.54 12.67 8.26
C VAL A 232 -1.70 13.56 7.04
N ALA A 233 -1.03 14.72 6.99
CA ALA A 233 -1.32 15.75 6.00
C ALA A 233 -1.18 15.26 4.55
N ASP A 234 -0.01 14.75 4.17
CA ASP A 234 0.25 14.31 2.79
C ASP A 234 -0.56 13.06 2.41
N PRO A 235 -0.63 12.01 3.24
CA PRO A 235 -1.40 10.82 2.91
C PRO A 235 -2.90 11.12 2.74
N TRP A 236 -3.46 12.00 3.55
CA TRP A 236 -4.89 12.37 3.48
C TRP A 236 -5.18 13.32 2.33
N ASN A 237 -4.30 14.28 2.06
CA ASN A 237 -4.40 15.08 0.85
C ASN A 237 -4.39 14.19 -0.40
N THR A 238 -3.49 13.22 -0.47
CA THR A 238 -3.43 12.27 -1.60
C THR A 238 -4.76 11.53 -1.77
N ALA A 239 -5.32 11.00 -0.68
CA ALA A 239 -6.62 10.33 -0.72
C ALA A 239 -7.75 11.25 -1.16
N LEU A 240 -7.86 12.45 -0.57
CA LEU A 240 -8.89 13.43 -0.91
C LEU A 240 -8.78 13.90 -2.36
N GLN A 241 -7.57 14.14 -2.87
CA GLN A 241 -7.35 14.49 -4.28
C GLN A 241 -7.87 13.39 -5.22
N LYS A 242 -7.59 12.12 -4.92
CA LYS A 242 -8.08 10.98 -5.73
C LYS A 242 -9.60 10.83 -5.65
N LEU A 243 -10.19 10.97 -4.46
CA LEU A 243 -11.63 10.81 -4.23
C LEU A 243 -12.47 11.94 -4.84
N THR A 244 -11.95 13.17 -4.79
CA THR A 244 -12.66 14.39 -5.20
C THR A 244 -12.26 14.89 -6.59
N LYS A 245 -11.18 14.35 -7.16
CA LYS A 245 -10.53 14.81 -8.40
C LYS A 245 -10.07 16.27 -8.35
N GLN A 246 -9.84 16.82 -7.15
CA GLN A 246 -9.31 18.17 -6.95
C GLN A 246 -7.82 18.14 -6.65
N ASN A 247 -7.13 19.25 -6.87
CA ASN A 247 -5.72 19.43 -6.52
C ASN A 247 -5.58 20.43 -5.37
N ILE A 248 -6.14 20.08 -4.21
CA ILE A 248 -6.04 20.87 -2.96
C ILE A 248 -4.94 20.25 -2.09
N ARG A 249 -4.14 21.08 -1.44
CA ARG A 249 -3.02 20.63 -0.59
C ARG A 249 -3.11 21.11 0.86
N LYS A 250 -3.97 22.08 1.17
CA LYS A 250 -4.10 22.59 2.53
C LYS A 250 -5.33 21.99 3.22
N PRO A 251 -5.22 21.56 4.49
CA PRO A 251 -6.36 21.00 5.21
C PRO A 251 -7.55 21.97 5.27
N SER A 252 -7.29 23.24 5.58
CA SER A 252 -8.31 24.30 5.63
C SER A 252 -9.09 24.51 4.32
N GLU A 253 -8.44 24.36 3.16
CA GLU A 253 -9.08 24.54 1.85
C GLU A 253 -10.11 23.43 1.53
N TRP A 254 -9.96 22.24 2.13
CA TRP A 254 -10.92 21.15 1.94
C TRP A 254 -12.30 21.44 2.52
N ASN A 255 -12.39 22.16 3.64
CA ASN A 255 -13.69 22.58 4.19
C ASN A 255 -14.42 23.52 3.24
N THR A 256 -13.69 24.48 2.67
CA THR A 256 -14.24 25.41 1.66
C THR A 256 -14.73 24.66 0.44
N PHE A 257 -13.92 23.72 -0.07
CA PHE A 257 -14.33 22.86 -1.17
C PHE A 257 -15.60 22.07 -0.84
N TRP A 258 -15.62 21.39 0.31
CA TRP A 258 -16.75 20.57 0.72
C TRP A 258 -18.04 21.39 0.81
N ASN A 259 -17.99 22.56 1.45
CA ASN A 259 -19.17 23.42 1.59
C ASN A 259 -19.74 23.88 0.25
N LYS A 260 -18.87 24.20 -0.71
CA LYS A 260 -19.26 24.66 -2.04
C LYS A 260 -19.71 23.52 -2.96
N HIS A 261 -19.09 22.35 -2.87
CA HIS A 261 -19.22 21.27 -3.87
C HIS A 261 -19.87 19.98 -3.34
N LYS A 262 -20.34 19.93 -2.09
CA LYS A 262 -21.03 18.75 -1.53
C LYS A 262 -22.28 18.33 -2.33
N GLY A 263 -22.96 19.27 -2.99
CA GLY A 263 -24.11 19.00 -3.87
C GLY A 263 -23.73 18.59 -5.29
N ASP A 264 -22.50 18.86 -5.72
CA ASP A 264 -22.12 18.75 -7.13
C ASP A 264 -21.88 17.32 -7.57
N ASN A 265 -22.02 17.08 -8.88
CA ASN A 265 -21.54 15.84 -9.48
C ASN A 265 -20.07 16.00 -9.87
N TRP A 266 -19.18 15.41 -9.08
CA TRP A 266 -17.72 15.52 -9.25
C TRP A 266 -17.18 14.83 -10.52
N ASP A 267 -17.97 13.96 -11.16
CA ASP A 267 -17.56 13.29 -12.41
C ASP A 267 -17.89 14.11 -13.67
N LYS A 268 -18.78 15.11 -13.59
CA LYS A 268 -19.14 15.94 -14.75
C LYS A 268 -18.02 16.87 -15.22
N ALA A 269 -17.13 17.29 -14.31
CA ALA A 269 -16.06 18.24 -14.59
C ALA A 269 -15.03 17.73 -15.62
N GLU A 270 -14.85 16.41 -15.77
CA GLU A 270 -13.93 15.84 -16.77
C GLU A 270 -14.48 15.87 -18.21
N SER A 271 -15.80 15.85 -18.39
CA SER A 271 -16.43 15.76 -19.71
C SER A 271 -16.21 17.01 -20.58
N LYS A 272 -15.93 18.17 -19.96
CA LYS A 272 -15.71 19.44 -20.68
C LYS A 272 -14.25 19.69 -21.09
N LYS A 273 -13.28 18.95 -20.54
CA LYS A 273 -11.85 19.11 -20.87
C LYS A 273 -11.35 18.18 -21.99
N LYS A 274 -12.18 17.23 -22.44
CA LYS A 274 -11.87 16.27 -23.51
C LYS A 274 -12.67 16.54 -24.80
N ARG A 275 -13.21 17.74 -24.98
CA ARG A 275 -13.84 18.19 -26.23
C ARG A 275 -12.99 19.27 -26.85
#